data_AF-A0A6J6J2M5-F1
#
_entry.id   AF-A0A6J6J2M5-F1
#
_cell.length_a   1.000
_cell.length_b   1.000
_cell.length_c   1.000
_cell.angle_alpha   90.00
_cell.angle_beta   90.00
_cell.angle_gamma   90.00
#
_symmetry.space_group_name_H-M   'P 1'
#
loop_
_entity.id
_entity.type
_entity.pdbx_description
1 polymer ?
#
loop_
_entity_poly.entity_id
_entity_poly.type
_entity_poly.pdbx_seq_one_letter_code
_entity_poly.pdbx_strand_id
1 'polypeptide(L)'
;MTTTVPPGPFTTPDMPLSVSTGATSGLRSGDVVSVTASPQNGSQAFGVEARLCRGDAAIEFDGQMLPTRAGLCIPKPFSVGTNDYVEIRNQPPYGPVTVNFTVGTGSQTFSLQDGSQATITCDATHPCQLALKLQYPNGFGFQGVPLTFG
;
A
#
# COMPACT_ATOMS: atom_id res chain seq x y z
N MET A 1 -7.42 9.31 -24.26
CA MET A 1 -5.98 9.11 -24.00
C MET A 1 -5.87 7.98 -23.00
N THR A 2 -5.42 6.80 -23.42
CA THR A 2 -5.14 5.67 -22.52
C THR A 2 -3.86 6.00 -21.77
N THR A 3 -3.97 6.64 -20.60
CA THR A 3 -2.84 6.75 -19.67
C THR A 3 -2.51 5.34 -19.19
N THR A 4 -1.48 4.75 -19.79
CA THR A 4 -0.94 3.47 -19.36
C THR A 4 -0.46 3.61 -17.91
N VAL A 5 -1.08 2.85 -17.00
CA VAL A 5 -0.62 2.76 -15.61
C VAL A 5 0.79 2.16 -15.64
N PRO A 6 1.81 2.82 -15.07
CA PRO A 6 3.15 2.27 -15.04
C PRO A 6 3.17 0.94 -14.27
N PRO A 7 4.03 -0.02 -14.65
CA PRO A 7 4.09 -1.32 -13.97
C PRO A 7 4.60 -1.16 -12.53
N GLY A 8 3.96 -1.85 -11.58
CA GLY A 8 4.37 -1.89 -10.16
C GLY A 8 5.45 -2.93 -9.85
N PRO A 9 5.98 -2.98 -8.59
CA PRO A 9 5.86 -1.99 -7.52
C PRO A 9 6.83 -0.81 -7.69
N PHE A 10 6.47 0.35 -7.13
CA PHE A 10 7.23 1.59 -7.23
C PHE A 10 7.95 1.93 -5.93
N THR A 11 9.00 2.75 -6.00
CA THR A 11 9.63 3.39 -4.84
C THR A 11 10.02 4.81 -5.22
N THR A 12 9.61 5.79 -4.43
CA THR A 12 10.03 7.18 -4.62
C THR A 12 11.56 7.28 -4.54
N PRO A 13 12.22 7.80 -5.58
CA PRO A 13 13.67 8.01 -5.54
C PRO A 13 14.08 8.90 -4.37
N ASP A 14 15.23 8.60 -3.78
CA ASP A 14 15.87 9.40 -2.72
C ASP A 14 14.99 9.64 -1.47
N MET A 15 14.00 8.77 -1.23
CA MET A 15 13.17 8.83 -0.03
C MET A 15 14.02 8.62 1.23
N PRO A 16 13.97 9.52 2.24
CA PRO A 16 14.86 9.49 3.40
C PRO A 16 14.39 8.51 4.49
N LEU A 17 13.72 7.43 4.08
CA LEU A 17 13.22 6.35 4.92
C LEU A 17 13.55 5.03 4.23
N SER A 18 14.01 4.04 4.98
CA SER A 18 14.13 2.66 4.51
C SER A 18 12.94 1.83 5.00
N VAL A 19 12.42 0.95 4.15
CA VAL A 19 11.35 0.02 4.54
C VAL A 19 11.90 -1.39 4.62
N SER A 20 11.56 -2.07 5.71
CA SER A 20 11.76 -3.51 5.89
C SER A 20 10.42 -4.19 6.13
N THR A 21 10.22 -5.37 5.56
CA THR A 21 8.96 -6.10 5.65
C THR A 21 9.17 -7.49 6.26
N GLY A 22 8.14 -8.00 6.93
CA GLY A 22 8.02 -9.41 7.27
C GLY A 22 7.73 -10.27 6.03
N ALA A 23 7.08 -11.42 6.24
CA ALA A 23 6.68 -12.29 5.15
C ALA A 23 5.72 -11.58 4.18
N THR A 24 6.00 -11.69 2.88
CA THR A 24 5.18 -11.10 1.81
C THR A 24 4.76 -12.14 0.76
N SER A 25 5.05 -13.41 0.98
CA SER A 25 4.83 -14.49 0.03
C SER A 25 4.18 -15.71 0.64
N GLY A 26 3.38 -16.43 -0.16
CA GLY A 26 2.61 -17.58 0.32
C GLY A 26 1.56 -17.18 1.36
N LEU A 27 1.12 -15.92 1.32
CA LEU A 27 0.17 -15.36 2.28
C LEU A 27 -1.21 -15.98 2.11
N ARG A 28 -1.96 -16.02 3.20
CA ARG A 28 -3.37 -16.38 3.25
C ARG A 28 -4.18 -15.21 3.76
N SER A 29 -5.48 -15.20 3.46
CA SER A 29 -6.39 -14.21 4.04
C SER A 29 -6.36 -14.30 5.57
N GLY A 30 -6.16 -13.15 6.23
CA GLY A 30 -5.98 -13.07 7.68
C GLY A 30 -4.53 -13.04 8.15
N ASP A 31 -3.55 -13.27 7.27
CA ASP A 31 -2.14 -13.13 7.62
C ASP A 31 -1.77 -11.67 7.85
N VAL A 32 -0.83 -11.42 8.76
CA VAL A 32 -0.34 -10.08 9.07
C VAL A 32 0.99 -9.84 8.38
N VAL A 33 1.03 -8.80 7.55
CA VAL A 33 2.26 -8.26 6.97
C VAL A 33 2.73 -7.10 7.84
N SER A 34 3.84 -7.31 8.56
CA SER A 34 4.50 -6.24 9.31
C SER A 34 5.44 -5.46 8.39
N VAL A 35 5.29 -4.14 8.38
CA VAL A 35 6.13 -3.22 7.63
C VAL A 35 6.70 -2.20 8.59
N THR A 36 8.03 -2.07 8.62
CA THR A 36 8.72 -1.07 9.42
C THR A 36 9.36 -0.04 8.50
N ALA A 37 8.96 1.22 8.66
CA ALA A 37 9.63 2.36 8.06
C ALA A 37 10.62 2.95 9.07
N SER A 38 11.91 2.93 8.72
CA SER A 38 12.99 3.43 9.57
C SER A 38 13.60 4.69 8.95
N PRO A 39 13.73 5.79 9.71
CA PRO A 39 14.39 6.98 9.21
C PRO A 39 15.87 6.74 8.94
N GLN A 40 16.35 7.27 7.81
CA GLN A 40 17.78 7.35 7.53
C GLN A 40 18.43 8.46 8.37
N ASN A 41 19.77 8.51 8.39
CA ASN A 41 20.50 9.50 9.18
C ASN A 41 20.09 10.94 8.81
N GLY A 42 19.73 11.74 9.82
CA GLY A 42 19.26 13.11 9.63
C GLY A 42 17.78 13.25 9.25
N SER A 43 17.01 12.16 9.22
CA SER A 43 15.58 12.15 8.89
C SER A 43 14.73 11.70 10.08
N GLN A 44 13.41 11.73 9.89
CA GLN A 44 12.38 11.33 10.85
C GLN A 44 11.22 10.63 10.13
N ALA A 45 10.61 9.64 10.77
CA ALA A 45 9.37 9.05 10.26
C ALA A 45 8.18 9.67 11.00
N PHE A 46 7.34 10.43 10.30
CA PHE A 46 6.17 11.10 10.89
C PHE A 46 4.91 10.25 10.81
N GLY A 47 4.85 9.31 9.88
CA GLY A 47 3.72 8.41 9.76
C GLY A 47 3.80 7.53 8.53
N VAL A 48 2.90 6.55 8.49
CA VAL A 48 2.75 5.63 7.38
C VAL A 48 1.26 5.43 7.15
N GLU A 49 0.84 5.59 5.90
CA GLU A 49 -0.44 5.12 5.40
C GLU A 49 -0.18 3.87 4.55
N ALA A 50 -0.95 2.82 4.74
CA ALA A 50 -0.83 1.57 4.02
C ALA A 50 -2.19 1.18 3.41
N ARG A 51 -2.21 0.82 2.12
CA ARG A 51 -3.41 0.32 1.42
C ARG A 51 -3.10 -0.91 0.61
N LEU A 52 -4.07 -1.83 0.55
CA LEU A 52 -4.00 -2.96 -0.35
C LEU A 52 -4.41 -2.53 -1.77
N CYS A 53 -3.51 -2.74 -2.73
CA CYS A 53 -3.66 -2.30 -4.11
C CYS A 53 -3.27 -3.42 -5.07
N ARG A 54 -3.67 -3.27 -6.34
CA ARG A 54 -3.28 -4.21 -7.40
C ARG A 54 -1.76 -4.29 -7.52
N GLY A 55 -1.19 -5.46 -7.73
CA GLY A 55 0.26 -5.65 -7.76
C GLY A 55 0.92 -5.21 -9.07
N ASP A 56 0.12 -5.03 -10.14
CA ASP A 56 0.59 -4.70 -11.49
C ASP A 56 0.75 -3.19 -11.75
N ALA A 57 0.41 -2.34 -10.79
CA ALA A 57 0.34 -0.88 -10.96
C ALA A 57 1.32 -0.12 -10.07
N ALA A 58 2.04 0.86 -10.60
CA ALA A 58 2.81 1.79 -9.80
C ALA A 58 1.90 2.77 -9.05
N ILE A 59 2.24 3.06 -7.79
CA ILE A 59 1.62 4.09 -6.96
C ILE A 59 2.66 5.18 -6.70
N GLU A 60 2.56 6.28 -7.41
CA GLU A 60 3.54 7.37 -7.47
C GLU A 60 3.03 8.68 -6.83
N PHE A 61 1.71 8.83 -6.67
CA PHE A 61 1.09 10.01 -6.08
C PHE A 61 -0.22 9.69 -5.34
N ASP A 62 -0.69 10.60 -4.48
CA ASP A 62 -1.85 10.38 -3.58
C ASP A 62 -3.12 9.93 -4.31
N GLY A 63 -3.38 10.51 -5.47
CA GLY A 63 -4.57 10.20 -6.25
C GLY A 63 -4.67 8.72 -6.64
N GLN A 64 -3.54 8.02 -6.75
CA GLN A 64 -3.49 6.58 -7.03
C GLN A 64 -3.77 5.72 -5.79
N MET A 65 -3.52 6.22 -4.58
CA MET A 65 -3.90 5.53 -3.35
C MET A 65 -5.40 5.63 -3.04
N LEU A 66 -6.11 6.58 -3.65
CA LEU A 66 -7.55 6.76 -3.44
C LEU A 66 -8.36 5.78 -4.30
N PRO A 67 -9.08 4.81 -3.69
CA PRO A 67 -9.77 3.73 -4.42
C PRO A 67 -10.67 4.24 -5.55
N THR A 68 -11.59 5.15 -5.24
CA THR A 68 -12.60 5.63 -6.20
C THR A 68 -12.06 6.64 -7.21
N ARG A 69 -10.81 7.11 -7.07
CA ARG A 69 -10.20 8.06 -8.00
C ARG A 69 -9.42 7.37 -9.10
N ALA A 70 -8.61 6.38 -8.75
CA ALA A 70 -7.73 5.69 -9.71
C ALA A 70 -8.09 4.22 -9.95
N GLY A 71 -8.91 3.60 -9.08
CA GLY A 71 -9.27 2.19 -9.22
C GLY A 71 -8.13 1.21 -8.95
N LEU A 72 -7.06 1.66 -8.28
CA LEU A 72 -5.85 0.85 -8.04
C LEU A 72 -5.82 0.19 -6.67
N CYS A 73 -6.57 0.71 -5.70
CA CYS A 73 -6.62 0.22 -4.33
C CYS A 73 -8.04 -0.17 -3.93
N ILE A 74 -8.18 -1.13 -3.01
CA ILE A 74 -9.51 -1.60 -2.59
C ILE A 74 -10.20 -0.56 -1.70
N PRO A 75 -11.54 -0.37 -1.81
CA PRO A 75 -12.29 0.60 -1.02
C PRO A 75 -12.78 0.07 0.33
N LYS A 76 -12.70 -1.24 0.55
CA LYS A 76 -13.15 -1.92 1.78
C LYS A 76 -12.41 -3.25 1.93
N PRO A 77 -12.30 -3.82 3.15
CA PRO A 77 -11.63 -5.10 3.36
C PRO A 77 -12.29 -6.23 2.56
N PHE A 78 -11.51 -7.23 2.13
CA PHE A 78 -12.05 -8.39 1.41
C PHE A 78 -12.89 -9.30 2.31
N SER A 79 -12.54 -9.40 3.59
CA SER A 79 -13.28 -10.18 4.59
C SER A 79 -13.19 -9.55 5.97
N VAL A 80 -14.05 -9.97 6.89
CA VAL A 80 -13.99 -9.58 8.30
C VAL A 80 -12.60 -9.91 8.87
N GLY A 81 -12.02 -8.97 9.62
CA GLY A 81 -10.70 -9.12 10.23
C GLY A 81 -9.52 -8.77 9.32
N THR A 82 -9.76 -8.42 8.04
CA THR A 82 -8.72 -7.93 7.12
C THR A 82 -8.75 -6.41 7.02
N ASN A 83 -7.72 -5.81 6.45
CA ASN A 83 -7.62 -4.37 6.25
C ASN A 83 -7.72 -3.98 4.77
N ASP A 84 -8.28 -2.80 4.51
CA ASP A 84 -8.16 -2.06 3.26
C ASP A 84 -7.21 -0.86 3.41
N TYR A 85 -7.22 -0.24 4.59
CA TYR A 85 -6.43 0.92 4.94
C TYR A 85 -5.96 0.83 6.40
N VAL A 86 -4.71 1.19 6.63
CA VAL A 86 -4.17 1.43 7.97
C VAL A 86 -3.35 2.71 7.94
N GLU A 87 -3.51 3.55 8.96
CA GLU A 87 -2.71 4.76 9.14
C GLU A 87 -2.11 4.76 10.53
N ILE A 88 -0.81 4.99 10.61
CA ILE A 88 -0.10 5.22 11.86
C ILE A 88 0.55 6.59 11.78
N ARG A 89 0.20 7.45 12.72
CA ARG A 89 0.89 8.73 12.95
C ARG A 89 1.92 8.52 14.04
N ASN A 90 3.18 8.75 13.70
CA ASN A 90 4.26 8.63 14.66
C ASN A 90 4.28 9.85 15.59
N GLN A 91 4.91 9.69 16.75
CA GLN A 91 5.04 10.73 17.77
C GLN A 91 6.52 10.97 18.07
N PRO A 92 6.89 12.14 18.61
CA PRO A 92 8.26 12.39 19.09
C PRO A 92 8.75 11.22 19.97
N PRO A 93 9.98 10.70 19.77
CA PRO A 93 11.09 11.30 19.00
C PRO A 93 11.13 10.98 17.49
N TYR A 94 10.03 10.51 16.88
CA TYR A 94 9.90 10.22 15.44
C TYR A 94 10.92 9.20 14.90
N GLY A 95 11.15 8.14 15.68
CA GLY A 95 11.98 6.99 15.30
C GLY A 95 11.26 6.04 14.32
N PRO A 96 11.72 4.78 14.20
CA PRO A 96 11.06 3.80 13.36
C PRO A 96 9.59 3.60 13.71
N VAL A 97 8.75 3.36 12.69
CA VAL A 97 7.32 3.11 12.82
C VAL A 97 6.96 1.79 12.15
N THR A 98 6.21 0.95 12.85
CA THR A 98 5.75 -0.35 12.33
C THR A 98 4.25 -0.33 12.10
N VAL A 99 3.85 -0.74 10.91
CA VAL A 99 2.47 -1.01 10.52
C VAL A 99 2.27 -2.51 10.45
N ASN A 100 1.24 -3.01 11.11
CA ASN A 100 0.77 -4.38 10.95
C ASN A 100 -0.50 -4.33 10.09
N PHE A 101 -0.41 -4.85 8.86
CA PHE A 101 -1.52 -4.87 7.92
C PHE A 101 -2.02 -6.31 7.73
N THR A 102 -3.25 -6.60 8.13
CA THR A 102 -3.87 -7.90 7.93
C THR A 102 -4.41 -8.01 6.51
N VAL A 103 -3.78 -8.85 5.69
CA VAL A 103 -4.13 -8.98 4.27
C VAL A 103 -5.39 -9.83 4.08
N GLY A 104 -6.13 -9.56 3.01
CA GLY A 104 -7.26 -10.38 2.58
C GLY A 104 -7.12 -10.79 1.13
N THR A 105 -7.73 -11.92 0.77
CA THR A 105 -7.86 -12.38 -0.62
C THR A 105 -9.31 -12.29 -1.08
N GLY A 106 -9.53 -12.02 -2.36
CA GLY A 106 -10.86 -11.94 -2.94
C GLY A 106 -10.90 -11.04 -4.18
N SER A 107 -12.11 -10.76 -4.65
CA SER A 107 -12.34 -9.83 -5.77
C SER A 107 -13.40 -8.81 -5.39
N GLN A 108 -13.18 -7.57 -5.81
CA GLN A 108 -14.11 -6.46 -5.59
C GLN A 108 -14.24 -5.61 -6.84
N THR A 109 -15.48 -5.34 -7.22
CA THR A 109 -15.83 -4.37 -8.26
C THR A 109 -16.50 -3.17 -7.61
N PHE A 110 -16.08 -1.96 -8.01
CA PHE A 110 -16.60 -0.71 -7.47
C PHE A 110 -16.58 0.40 -8.53
N SER A 111 -17.42 1.42 -8.33
CA SER A 111 -17.51 2.57 -9.22
C SER A 111 -16.43 3.60 -8.90
N LEU A 112 -15.86 4.20 -9.95
CA LEU A 112 -14.97 5.35 -9.87
C LEU A 112 -15.76 6.66 -9.91
N GLN A 113 -15.09 7.76 -9.59
CA GLN A 113 -15.67 9.11 -9.60
C GLN A 113 -16.15 9.56 -10.98
N ASP A 114 -15.58 9.01 -12.06
CA ASP A 114 -16.00 9.26 -13.45
C ASP A 114 -17.16 8.36 -13.91
N GLY A 115 -17.70 7.52 -13.02
CA GLY A 115 -18.79 6.59 -13.32
C GLY A 115 -18.35 5.26 -13.96
N SER A 116 -17.07 5.11 -14.30
CA SER A 116 -16.52 3.82 -14.76
C SER A 116 -16.43 2.81 -13.60
N GLN A 117 -16.16 1.54 -13.92
CA GLN A 117 -15.95 0.50 -12.92
C GLN A 117 -14.49 0.05 -12.91
N ALA A 118 -13.99 -0.25 -11.71
CA ALA A 118 -12.73 -0.94 -11.49
C ALA A 118 -12.97 -2.26 -10.76
N THR A 119 -12.20 -3.28 -11.13
CA THR A 119 -12.16 -4.56 -10.43
C THR A 119 -10.75 -4.82 -9.95
N ILE A 120 -10.63 -5.21 -8.68
CA ILE A 120 -9.38 -5.63 -8.06
C ILE A 120 -9.57 -7.04 -7.52
N THR A 121 -8.66 -7.93 -7.92
CA THR A 121 -8.58 -9.30 -7.42
C THR A 121 -7.21 -9.52 -6.78
N CYS A 122 -7.20 -10.07 -5.56
CA CYS A 122 -6.00 -10.50 -4.86
C CYS A 122 -6.15 -11.99 -4.52
N ASP A 123 -5.38 -12.84 -5.18
CA ASP A 123 -5.34 -14.28 -4.96
C ASP A 123 -4.00 -14.87 -5.42
N ALA A 124 -3.88 -16.21 -5.46
CA ALA A 124 -2.64 -16.88 -5.86
C ALA A 124 -2.20 -16.60 -7.31
N THR A 125 -3.14 -16.21 -8.18
CA THR A 125 -2.89 -15.90 -9.60
C THR A 125 -2.87 -14.39 -9.89
N HIS A 126 -3.42 -13.58 -8.98
CA HIS A 126 -3.48 -12.14 -9.08
C HIS A 126 -2.72 -11.53 -7.89
N PRO A 127 -1.39 -11.34 -8.00
CA PRO A 127 -0.61 -10.74 -6.93
C PRO A 127 -1.06 -9.29 -6.68
N CYS A 128 -1.00 -8.91 -5.42
CA CYS A 128 -1.30 -7.54 -4.98
C CYS A 128 -0.05 -6.88 -4.41
N GLN A 129 -0.18 -5.64 -3.96
CA GLN A 129 0.87 -4.97 -3.22
C GLN A 129 0.28 -4.20 -2.06
N LEU A 130 1.08 -4.01 -1.03
CA LEU A 130 0.82 -2.99 -0.03
C LEU A 130 1.45 -1.68 -0.52
N ALA A 131 0.61 -0.73 -0.93
CA ALA A 131 1.07 0.62 -1.26
C ALA A 131 1.21 1.41 0.02
N LEU A 132 2.41 1.90 0.27
CA LEU A 132 2.77 2.71 1.43
C LEU A 132 2.91 4.16 0.98
N LYS A 133 2.34 5.08 1.76
CA LYS A 133 2.71 6.49 1.74
C LYS A 133 3.40 6.82 3.05
N LEU A 134 4.65 7.23 2.94
CA LEU A 134 5.57 7.38 4.05
C LEU A 134 5.81 8.87 4.27
N GLN A 135 5.47 9.37 5.45
CA GLN A 135 5.54 10.79 5.79
C GLN A 135 6.84 11.09 6.54
N TYR A 136 7.55 12.14 6.14
CA TYR A 136 8.85 12.56 6.70
C TYR A 136 8.98 14.09 6.65
N PRO A 137 10.04 14.70 7.24
CA PRO A 137 10.21 16.15 7.19
C PRO A 137 10.15 16.68 5.75
N ASN A 138 9.35 17.73 5.54
CA ASN A 138 9.18 18.42 4.26
C ASN A 138 8.48 17.63 3.14
N GLY A 139 7.84 16.48 3.42
CA GLY A 139 7.06 15.80 2.39
C GLY A 139 6.62 14.37 2.72
N PHE A 140 6.37 13.61 1.66
CA PHE A 140 6.07 12.18 1.71
C PHE A 140 6.54 11.51 0.42
N GLY A 141 6.70 10.20 0.49
CA GLY A 141 7.06 9.34 -0.63
C GLY A 141 6.22 8.07 -0.65
N PHE A 142 6.29 7.33 -1.74
CA PHE A 142 5.51 6.11 -1.95
C PHE A 142 6.42 4.90 -2.08
N GLN A 143 5.97 3.77 -1.56
CA GLN A 143 6.64 2.49 -1.74
C GLN A 143 5.62 1.36 -1.87
N GLY A 144 5.72 0.58 -2.95
CA GLY A 144 4.99 -0.65 -3.14
C GLY A 144 5.74 -1.84 -2.53
N VAL A 145 5.06 -2.61 -1.69
CA VAL A 145 5.55 -3.90 -1.18
C VAL A 145 4.79 -5.01 -1.89
N PRO A 146 5.41 -5.78 -2.80
CA PRO A 146 4.72 -6.85 -3.51
C PRO A 146 4.28 -7.96 -2.56
N LEU A 147 3.06 -8.46 -2.77
CA LEU A 147 2.41 -9.52 -2.00
C LEU A 147 2.02 -10.68 -2.91
N THR A 148 2.38 -11.90 -2.52
CA THR A 148 1.95 -13.13 -3.21
C THR A 148 1.21 -14.05 -2.25
N PHE A 149 0.13 -14.66 -2.74
CA PHE A 149 -0.76 -15.52 -1.95
C PHE A 149 -0.58 -16.98 -2.32
N GLY A 150 -0.81 -17.88 -1.36
CA GLY A 150 -0.65 -19.34 -1.50
C GLY A 150 -1.93 -20.13 -1.32
#